data_AF-A0A401WGA2-F1
#
_entry.id   AF-A0A401WGA2-F1
#
_cell.length_a   1.000
_cell.length_b   1.000
_cell.length_c   1.000
_cell.angle_alpha   90.00
_cell.angle_beta   90.00
_cell.angle_gamma   90.00
#
_symmetry.space_group_name_H-M   'P 1'
#
loop_
_entity.id
_entity.type
_entity.pdbx_description
1 polymer ?
#
loop_
_entity_poly.entity_id
_entity_poly.type
_entity_poly.pdbx_seq_one_letter_code
_entity_poly.pdbx_strand_id
1 'polypeptide(L)'
;MSPLAVRLAAPVTLALWRERDVAARNIPGVYAGTLDLLGDQVEGAVADLAAHHVQFARLPRTVDLTDRDGAAAVTALVAVRELTAFGIAVEWSLRLPGTGAGAGTGAPADWQPLSHLHPPAAVLRDDSSEPSGSGDSVDSNRSFGSRHDIAVPWRDSFHAAKCGYRRGPGFIEVRDRRGGSFKRLVIRTHQHDQLIQALLRGVPETGVPSSVVARYLPPGLIHRAGRFLWWTPYRIRRWPLSTTIP
;
A
#
# COMPACT_ATOMS: atom_id res chain seq x y z
N MET A 1 -21.54 -17.13 14.67
CA MET A 1 -20.61 -16.22 13.97
C MET A 1 -21.26 -15.87 12.64
N SER A 2 -21.74 -14.64 12.47
CA SER A 2 -22.29 -14.21 11.18
C SER A 2 -21.19 -14.23 10.12
N PRO A 3 -21.46 -14.64 8.87
CA PRO A 3 -20.53 -14.46 7.79
C PRO A 3 -20.23 -12.96 7.69
N LEU A 4 -18.95 -12.57 7.69
CA LEU A 4 -18.55 -11.21 7.34
C LEU A 4 -19.23 -10.88 6.01
N ALA A 5 -20.19 -9.95 6.01
CA ALA A 5 -20.82 -9.49 4.80
C ALA A 5 -19.73 -8.87 3.90
N VAL A 6 -19.33 -9.60 2.87
CA VAL A 6 -18.33 -9.17 1.89
C VAL A 6 -18.99 -8.13 1.02
N ARG A 7 -18.80 -6.86 1.34
CA ARG A 7 -19.10 -5.80 0.39
C ARG A 7 -17.99 -5.84 -0.67
N LEU A 8 -18.37 -5.99 -1.94
CA LEU A 8 -17.43 -6.03 -3.06
C LEU A 8 -16.59 -4.75 -3.06
N ALA A 9 -15.28 -4.92 -3.12
CA ALA A 9 -14.33 -3.81 -3.16
C ALA A 9 -14.46 -3.06 -4.49
N ALA A 10 -14.25 -1.74 -4.47
CA ALA A 10 -14.39 -0.91 -5.67
C ALA A 10 -13.31 -1.25 -6.72
N PRO A 11 -13.66 -1.33 -8.02
CA PRO A 11 -12.71 -1.69 -9.06
C PRO A 11 -11.58 -0.67 -9.20
N VAL A 12 -10.37 -1.17 -9.48
CA VAL A 12 -9.18 -0.37 -9.80
C VAL A 12 -8.62 -0.79 -11.15
N THR A 13 -8.48 0.18 -12.05
CA THR A 13 -7.91 -0.04 -13.40
C THR A 13 -6.38 0.06 -13.37
N LEU A 14 -5.70 -0.89 -14.00
CA LEU A 14 -4.27 -0.86 -14.29
C LEU A 14 -4.03 -0.70 -15.78
N ALA A 15 -3.00 0.05 -16.14
CA ALA A 15 -2.36 -0.04 -17.45
C ALA A 15 -1.07 -0.87 -17.31
N LEU A 16 -0.76 -1.71 -18.30
CA LEU A 16 0.23 -2.79 -18.17
C LEU A 16 1.27 -2.76 -19.30
N TRP A 17 2.52 -3.07 -18.96
CA TRP A 17 3.62 -3.16 -19.93
C TRP A 17 4.56 -4.33 -19.63
N ARG A 18 5.12 -4.91 -20.69
CA ARG A 18 6.14 -5.97 -20.63
C ARG A 18 7.53 -5.44 -20.31
N GLU A 19 7.76 -4.13 -20.43
CA GLU A 19 9.01 -3.48 -20.11
C GLU A 19 8.85 -2.31 -19.14
N ARG A 20 9.88 -2.14 -18.30
CA ARG A 20 9.95 -1.06 -17.29
C ARG A 20 10.55 0.22 -17.85
N ASP A 21 11.49 0.10 -18.79
CA ASP A 21 12.17 1.23 -19.39
C ASP A 21 11.17 2.16 -20.11
N VAL A 22 11.19 3.44 -19.75
CA VAL A 22 10.36 4.48 -20.34
C VAL A 22 10.53 4.55 -21.85
N ALA A 23 11.75 4.39 -22.36
CA ALA A 23 12.03 4.42 -23.79
C ALA A 23 11.43 3.21 -24.51
N ALA A 24 11.51 2.02 -23.90
CA ALA A 24 10.98 0.79 -24.46
C ALA A 24 9.44 0.70 -24.42
N ARG A 25 8.78 1.41 -23.49
CA ARG A 25 7.31 1.40 -23.33
C ARG A 25 6.54 1.89 -24.56
N ASN A 26 7.18 2.63 -25.48
CA ASN A 26 6.58 3.10 -26.73
C ASN A 26 6.72 2.11 -27.90
N ILE A 27 7.44 1.00 -27.73
CA ILE A 27 7.62 0.00 -28.78
C ILE A 27 6.31 -0.80 -28.96
N PRO A 28 5.82 -1.01 -30.21
CA PRO A 28 4.65 -1.84 -30.47
C PRO A 28 4.75 -3.24 -29.82
N GLY A 29 3.68 -3.69 -29.17
CA GLY A 29 3.64 -4.98 -28.47
C GLY A 29 4.18 -4.98 -27.05
N VAL A 30 4.84 -3.90 -26.59
CA VAL A 30 5.27 -3.75 -25.18
C VAL A 30 4.11 -3.40 -24.27
N TYR A 31 3.17 -2.58 -24.74
CA TYR A 31 1.91 -2.33 -24.04
C TYR A 31 1.07 -3.62 -24.02
N ALA A 32 0.71 -4.06 -22.81
CA ALA A 32 -0.01 -5.31 -22.57
C ALA A 32 -1.51 -5.10 -22.28
N GLY A 33 -2.02 -3.87 -22.45
CA GLY A 33 -3.44 -3.54 -22.28
C GLY A 33 -3.78 -2.91 -20.93
N THR A 34 -5.08 -2.81 -20.68
CA THR A 34 -5.65 -2.41 -19.38
C THR A 34 -6.33 -3.58 -18.70
N LEU A 35 -6.34 -3.59 -17.38
CA LEU A 35 -7.01 -4.59 -16.56
C LEU A 35 -7.77 -3.91 -15.42
N ASP A 36 -9.06 -4.22 -15.27
CA ASP A 36 -9.83 -3.85 -14.09
C ASP A 36 -9.69 -4.94 -13.02
N LEU A 37 -9.23 -4.54 -11.84
CA LEU A 37 -9.09 -5.41 -10.69
C LEU A 37 -10.23 -5.21 -9.71
N LEU A 38 -10.89 -6.30 -9.34
CA LEU A 38 -11.80 -6.38 -8.20
C LEU A 38 -11.03 -6.94 -7.00
N GLY A 39 -11.36 -6.47 -5.78
CA GLY A 39 -10.55 -6.71 -4.58
C GLY A 39 -10.28 -8.18 -4.24
N ASP A 40 -11.21 -9.08 -4.55
CA ASP A 40 -11.05 -10.51 -4.33
C ASP A 40 -10.25 -11.24 -5.42
N GLN A 41 -10.11 -10.63 -6.60
CA GLN A 41 -9.42 -11.19 -7.76
C GLN A 41 -7.94 -10.79 -7.86
N VAL A 42 -7.50 -9.80 -7.07
CA VAL A 42 -6.16 -9.18 -7.20
C VAL A 42 -5.02 -10.20 -7.18
N GLU A 43 -5.01 -11.14 -6.23
CA GLU A 43 -3.91 -12.10 -6.08
C GLU A 43 -3.76 -12.98 -7.33
N GLY A 44 -4.87 -13.55 -7.83
CA GLY A 44 -4.85 -14.41 -9.01
C GLY A 44 -4.49 -13.62 -10.26
N ALA A 45 -5.12 -12.46 -10.46
CA ALA A 45 -4.86 -11.61 -11.60
C ALA A 45 -3.38 -11.18 -11.68
N VAL A 46 -2.79 -10.74 -10.58
CA VAL A 46 -1.37 -10.34 -10.56
C VAL A 46 -0.43 -11.53 -10.80
N ALA A 47 -0.78 -12.73 -10.30
CA ALA A 47 -0.02 -13.93 -10.62
C ALA A 47 -0.04 -14.24 -12.12
N ASP A 48 -1.19 -14.07 -12.78
CA ASP A 48 -1.32 -14.24 -14.23
C ASP A 48 -0.50 -13.18 -14.98
N LEU A 49 -0.52 -11.92 -14.55
CA LEU A 49 0.33 -10.86 -15.13
C LEU A 49 1.82 -11.24 -15.09
N ALA A 50 2.28 -11.76 -13.95
CA ALA A 50 3.67 -12.21 -13.80
C ALA A 50 3.99 -13.42 -14.70
N ALA A 51 3.06 -14.36 -14.86
CA ALA A 51 3.21 -15.49 -15.76
C ALA A 51 3.28 -15.06 -17.24
N HIS A 52 2.61 -13.96 -17.58
CA HIS A 52 2.64 -13.36 -18.92
C HIS A 52 3.73 -12.28 -19.07
N HIS A 53 4.77 -12.27 -18.23
CA HIS A 53 5.92 -11.36 -18.36
C HIS A 53 5.59 -9.86 -18.33
N VAL A 54 4.51 -9.46 -17.65
CA VAL A 54 4.32 -8.05 -17.31
C VAL A 54 5.38 -7.65 -16.29
N GLN A 55 6.06 -6.54 -16.55
CA GLN A 55 7.12 -6.02 -15.68
C GLN A 55 6.80 -4.65 -15.09
N PHE A 56 5.82 -3.94 -15.65
CA PHE A 56 5.44 -2.61 -15.21
C PHE A 56 3.92 -2.43 -15.24
N ALA A 57 3.39 -1.80 -14.20
CA ALA A 57 2.00 -1.42 -14.08
C ALA A 57 1.87 0.07 -13.70
N ARG A 58 0.85 0.74 -14.22
CA ARG A 58 0.47 2.08 -13.79
C ARG A 58 -0.93 2.05 -13.19
N LEU A 59 -1.09 2.64 -12.01
CA LEU A 59 -2.38 3.01 -11.44
C LEU A 59 -2.68 4.46 -11.85
N PRO A 60 -3.62 4.72 -12.78
CA PRO A 60 -3.86 6.08 -13.28
C PRO A 60 -4.50 7.00 -12.24
N ARG A 61 -5.29 6.44 -11.31
CA ARG A 61 -5.96 7.21 -10.25
C ARG A 61 -5.09 7.25 -9.00
N THR A 62 -5.04 8.42 -8.37
CA THR A 62 -4.42 8.60 -7.05
C THR A 62 -5.10 7.70 -6.02
N VAL A 63 -4.30 6.98 -5.25
CA VAL A 63 -4.75 6.22 -4.07
C VAL A 63 -5.02 7.21 -2.95
N ASP A 64 -6.27 7.39 -2.56
CA ASP A 64 -6.66 8.40 -1.60
C ASP A 64 -6.94 7.82 -0.21
N LEU A 65 -6.08 8.11 0.77
CA LEU A 65 -6.30 7.69 2.17
C LEU A 65 -7.14 8.67 2.98
N THR A 66 -7.56 9.80 2.40
CA THR A 66 -8.50 10.73 3.03
C THR A 66 -9.96 10.34 2.77
N ASP A 67 -10.21 9.47 1.77
CA ASP A 67 -11.53 8.91 1.52
C ASP A 67 -12.02 8.11 2.73
N ARG A 68 -13.19 8.53 3.25
CA ARG A 68 -13.84 7.90 4.40
C ARG A 68 -14.40 6.53 4.07
N ASP A 69 -14.77 6.22 2.83
CA ASP A 69 -15.18 4.86 2.45
C ASP A 69 -13.95 3.96 2.38
N GLY A 70 -12.96 4.32 1.56
CA GLY A 70 -11.64 3.68 1.53
C GLY A 70 -11.59 2.35 0.78
N ALA A 71 -12.70 1.86 0.22
CA ALA A 71 -12.73 0.58 -0.50
C ALA A 71 -11.83 0.58 -1.75
N ALA A 72 -11.84 1.68 -2.52
CA ALA A 72 -10.98 1.84 -3.70
C ALA A 72 -9.50 1.93 -3.28
N ALA A 73 -9.20 2.66 -2.22
CA ALA A 73 -7.85 2.79 -1.69
C ALA A 73 -7.28 1.45 -1.23
N VAL A 74 -8.05 0.63 -0.52
CA VAL A 74 -7.63 -0.71 -0.12
C VAL A 74 -7.41 -1.62 -1.32
N THR A 75 -8.31 -1.62 -2.31
CA THR A 75 -8.13 -2.42 -3.53
C THR A 75 -6.82 -2.05 -4.25
N ALA A 76 -6.55 -0.75 -4.39
CA ALA A 76 -5.34 -0.24 -5.00
C ALA A 76 -4.09 -0.62 -4.19
N LEU A 77 -4.10 -0.47 -2.86
CA LEU A 77 -2.97 -0.84 -2.00
C LEU A 77 -2.70 -2.35 -2.01
N VAL A 78 -3.74 -3.18 -2.06
CA VAL A 78 -3.62 -4.64 -2.23
C VAL A 78 -3.00 -4.96 -3.60
N ALA A 79 -3.42 -4.28 -4.67
CA ALA A 79 -2.81 -4.42 -5.99
C ALA A 79 -1.33 -4.04 -5.98
N VAL A 80 -0.96 -2.87 -5.42
CA VAL A 80 0.44 -2.44 -5.27
C VAL A 80 1.23 -3.46 -4.44
N ARG A 81 0.65 -4.00 -3.35
CA ARG A 81 1.27 -5.03 -2.52
C ARG A 81 1.59 -6.30 -3.31
N GLU A 82 0.63 -6.83 -4.07
CA GLU A 82 0.84 -8.05 -4.85
C GLU A 82 1.82 -7.80 -6.00
N LEU A 83 1.72 -6.69 -6.74
CA LEU A 83 2.67 -6.31 -7.79
C LEU A 83 4.10 -6.23 -7.24
N THR A 84 4.27 -5.59 -6.07
CA THR A 84 5.55 -5.50 -5.36
C THR A 84 6.08 -6.90 -5.00
N ALA A 85 5.23 -7.81 -4.54
CA ALA A 85 5.62 -9.19 -4.20
C ALA A 85 6.15 -9.99 -5.39
N PHE A 86 5.64 -9.71 -6.60
CA PHE A 86 6.11 -10.34 -7.84
C PHE A 86 7.28 -9.60 -8.50
N GLY A 87 7.70 -8.44 -7.96
CA GLY A 87 8.77 -7.63 -8.53
C GLY A 87 8.34 -6.84 -9.77
N ILE A 88 7.04 -6.63 -9.95
CA ILE A 88 6.48 -5.78 -11.01
C ILE A 88 6.58 -4.33 -10.53
N ALA A 89 7.23 -3.48 -11.33
CA ALA A 89 7.37 -2.06 -11.01
C ALA A 89 6.02 -1.35 -11.12
N VAL A 90 5.78 -0.37 -10.25
CA VAL A 90 4.47 0.29 -10.16
C VAL A 90 4.62 1.81 -10.19
N GLU A 91 3.97 2.46 -11.14
CA GLU A 91 3.79 3.91 -11.14
C GLU A 91 2.42 4.25 -10.58
N TRP A 92 2.40 4.98 -9.46
CA TRP A 92 1.18 5.32 -8.74
C TRP A 92 1.41 6.59 -7.90
N SER A 93 0.32 7.23 -7.46
CA SER A 93 0.36 8.37 -6.57
C SER A 93 -0.49 8.11 -5.34
N LEU A 94 -0.09 8.68 -4.21
CA LEU A 94 -0.75 8.50 -2.91
C LEU A 94 -1.15 9.85 -2.33
N ARG A 95 -2.39 9.98 -1.84
CA ARG A 95 -2.79 11.09 -0.97
C ARG A 95 -2.85 10.59 0.47
N LEU A 96 -2.06 11.22 1.33
CA LEU A 96 -2.09 11.02 2.78
C LEU A 96 -3.00 12.08 3.43
N PRO A 97 -3.67 11.76 4.55
CA PRO A 97 -4.36 12.78 5.33
C PRO A 97 -3.36 13.81 5.87
N GLY A 98 -3.84 15.05 6.05
CA GLY A 98 -3.07 16.14 6.63
C GLY A 98 -2.61 15.82 8.06
N THR A 99 -1.58 16.54 8.52
CA THR A 99 -0.98 16.33 9.85
C THR A 99 -1.89 16.70 11.03
N GLY A 100 -3.00 17.42 10.77
CA GLY A 100 -3.95 17.90 11.79
C GLY A 100 -5.37 17.31 11.74
N ALA A 101 -5.70 16.45 10.77
CA ALA A 101 -7.05 15.93 10.61
C ALA A 101 -7.31 14.69 11.49
N GLY A 102 -7.72 14.93 12.74
CA GLY A 102 -8.61 14.09 13.54
C GLY A 102 -8.48 12.56 13.45
N ALA A 103 -7.55 11.99 14.21
CA ALA A 103 -7.72 10.65 14.78
C ALA A 103 -7.58 10.79 16.30
N GLY A 104 -8.54 10.27 17.07
CA GLY A 104 -8.49 10.17 18.53
C GLY A 104 -7.38 9.25 19.09
N THR A 105 -6.24 9.16 18.41
CA THR A 105 -5.00 8.50 18.83
C THR A 105 -3.86 9.22 18.12
N GLY A 106 -3.06 10.01 18.84
CA GLY A 106 -2.08 10.95 18.28
C GLY A 106 -0.89 10.33 17.56
N ALA A 107 -1.07 9.96 16.29
CA ALA A 107 0.00 9.83 15.33
C ALA A 107 -0.47 10.35 13.96
N PRO A 108 0.35 11.14 13.24
CA PRO A 108 0.10 11.39 11.82
C PRO A 108 -0.07 10.04 11.09
N ALA A 109 -0.84 10.00 9.99
CA ALA A 109 -0.79 8.85 9.10
C ALA A 109 0.59 8.82 8.43
N ASP A 110 1.50 8.17 9.13
CA ASP A 110 2.88 7.97 8.74
C ASP A 110 2.91 7.12 7.48
N TRP A 111 3.76 7.48 6.52
CA TRP A 111 3.98 6.73 5.28
C TRP A 111 4.85 5.48 5.54
N GLN A 112 5.56 5.46 6.67
CA GLN A 112 6.52 4.44 7.07
C GLN A 112 5.92 3.01 7.12
N PRO A 113 4.68 2.78 7.61
CA PRO A 113 4.03 1.47 7.52
C PRO A 113 3.79 0.98 6.08
N LEU A 114 3.76 1.89 5.10
CA LEU A 114 3.58 1.55 3.68
C LEU A 114 4.92 1.52 2.92
N SER A 115 6.01 1.95 3.54
CA SER A 115 7.34 2.14 2.92
C SER A 115 8.00 0.89 2.32
N HIS A 116 7.39 -0.29 2.48
CA HIS A 116 7.80 -1.55 1.88
C HIS A 116 7.15 -1.83 0.52
N LEU A 117 6.10 -1.10 0.17
CA LEU A 117 5.49 -1.13 -1.17
C LEU A 117 6.39 -0.42 -2.17
N HIS A 118 6.27 -0.78 -3.45
CA HIS A 118 6.95 -0.07 -4.53
C HIS A 118 6.74 1.44 -4.37
N PRO A 119 7.80 2.28 -4.37
CA PRO A 119 7.67 3.70 -4.08
C PRO A 119 6.68 4.38 -5.02
N PRO A 120 5.81 5.28 -4.53
CA PRO A 120 4.95 6.08 -5.38
C PRO A 120 5.77 7.09 -6.19
N ALA A 121 5.24 7.50 -7.32
CA ALA A 121 5.76 8.61 -8.12
C ALA A 121 5.57 9.96 -7.40
N ALA A 122 4.48 10.10 -6.64
CA ALA A 122 4.18 11.30 -5.87
C ALA A 122 3.39 10.96 -4.60
N VAL A 123 3.65 11.73 -3.53
CA VAL A 123 2.85 11.72 -2.30
C VAL A 123 2.27 13.11 -2.09
N LEU A 124 0.94 13.19 -2.06
CA LEU A 124 0.16 14.40 -1.81
C LEU A 124 -0.26 14.43 -0.34
N ARG A 125 -0.32 15.63 0.25
CA ARG A 125 -0.93 15.88 1.55
C ARG A 125 -1.93 17.02 1.42
N ASP A 126 -3.07 16.87 2.09
CA ASP A 126 -4.01 17.98 2.25
C ASP A 126 -3.47 18.88 3.36
N ASP A 127 -2.83 19.98 2.97
CA ASP A 127 -2.45 21.05 3.88
C ASP A 127 -3.68 21.94 4.18
N SER A 128 -4.76 21.34 4.69
CA SER A 128 -5.93 22.10 5.16
C SER A 128 -5.66 22.61 6.58
N SER A 129 -4.63 23.43 6.72
CA SER A 129 -4.48 24.37 7.81
C SER A 129 -4.70 25.75 7.18
N GLU A 130 -5.95 26.19 7.05
CA GLU A 130 -6.17 27.62 6.84
C GLU A 130 -5.53 28.33 8.05
N PRO A 131 -4.60 29.27 7.86
CA PRO A 131 -4.19 30.12 8.94
C PRO A 131 -5.42 30.97 9.27
N SER A 132 -6.10 30.66 10.38
CA SER A 132 -7.13 31.52 10.95
C SER A 132 -6.53 32.92 11.06
N GLY A 133 -6.94 33.80 10.15
CA GLY A 133 -6.39 35.13 10.03
C GLY A 133 -6.83 35.99 11.19
N SER A 134 -5.86 36.67 11.79
CA SER A 134 -6.10 37.99 12.37
C SER A 134 -4.86 38.85 12.17
N GLY A 135 -5.01 39.91 11.37
CA GLY A 135 -4.21 41.13 11.46
C GLY A 135 -3.11 41.30 10.41
N ASP A 136 -3.39 42.20 9.47
CA ASP A 136 -2.47 42.98 8.63
C ASP A 136 -0.96 42.79 8.84
N SER A 137 -0.31 42.23 7.82
CA SER A 137 1.04 42.61 7.43
C SER A 137 1.26 42.21 5.97
N VAL A 138 1.34 43.23 5.11
CA VAL A 138 1.76 43.12 3.72
C VAL A 138 3.26 42.92 3.74
N ASP A 139 3.69 41.68 3.88
CA ASP A 139 5.06 41.27 3.57
C ASP A 139 5.00 40.20 2.48
N SER A 140 5.29 40.66 1.25
CA SER A 140 5.30 39.88 0.02
C SER A 140 6.55 38.99 -0.05
N ASN A 141 6.73 38.14 0.95
CA ASN A 141 7.69 37.04 0.91
C ASN A 141 7.15 35.85 1.71
N ARG A 142 5.92 35.41 1.39
CA ARG A 142 5.44 34.08 1.80
C ARG A 142 6.25 33.05 1.04
N SER A 143 7.37 32.67 1.64
CA SER A 143 8.10 31.46 1.30
C SER A 143 7.09 30.31 1.28
N PHE A 144 6.78 29.81 0.08
CA PHE A 144 6.03 28.57 -0.08
C PHE A 144 6.82 27.49 0.66
N GLY A 145 6.39 27.18 1.89
CA GLY A 145 7.05 26.21 2.75
C GLY A 145 7.32 24.94 1.96
N SER A 146 8.59 24.54 1.93
CA SER A 146 9.07 23.39 1.18
C SER A 146 8.17 22.19 1.41
N ARG A 147 7.37 21.82 0.40
CA ARG A 147 6.63 20.55 0.40
C ARG A 147 7.67 19.46 0.56
N HIS A 148 7.70 18.80 1.72
CA HIS A 148 8.60 17.68 1.90
C HIS A 148 8.13 16.56 0.99
N ASP A 149 8.83 16.34 -0.11
CA ASP A 149 8.51 15.27 -1.06
C ASP A 149 8.81 13.92 -0.41
N ILE A 150 7.79 13.34 0.24
CA ILE A 150 7.85 12.04 0.92
C ILE A 150 8.22 10.91 -0.05
N ALA A 151 7.99 11.08 -1.36
CA ALA A 151 8.35 10.05 -2.33
C ALA A 151 9.87 9.80 -2.38
N VAL A 152 10.69 10.82 -2.12
CA VAL A 152 12.16 10.71 -2.07
C VAL A 152 12.63 9.78 -0.94
N PRO A 153 12.40 10.05 0.36
CA PRO A 153 12.84 9.15 1.43
C PRO A 153 12.16 7.77 1.40
N TRP A 154 10.95 7.66 0.83
CA TRP A 154 10.35 6.34 0.57
C TRP A 154 11.19 5.55 -0.43
N ARG A 155 11.55 6.16 -1.56
CA ARG A 155 12.39 5.54 -2.59
C ARG A 155 13.77 5.17 -2.05
N ASP A 156 14.42 6.09 -1.34
CA ASP A 156 15.77 5.89 -0.80
C ASP A 156 15.84 4.74 0.22
N SER A 157 14.75 4.52 0.95
CA SER A 157 14.68 3.46 1.95
C SER A 157 14.07 2.16 1.41
N PHE A 158 13.57 2.12 0.18
CA PHE A 158 12.89 0.95 -0.38
C PHE A 158 13.88 -0.14 -0.81
N HIS A 159 13.53 -1.39 -0.52
CA HIS A 159 14.19 -2.55 -1.10
C HIS A 159 13.25 -3.75 -1.09
N ALA A 160 13.50 -4.73 -1.96
CA ALA A 160 12.76 -5.99 -1.95
C ALA A 160 12.90 -6.70 -0.58
N ALA A 161 11.83 -7.37 -0.16
CA ALA A 161 11.65 -7.98 1.16
C ALA A 161 11.78 -7.02 2.36
N LYS A 162 11.53 -5.70 2.22
CA LYS A 162 11.53 -4.73 3.34
C LYS A 162 10.50 -5.03 4.42
N CYS A 163 9.29 -5.43 4.03
CA CYS A 163 8.31 -6.03 4.94
C CYS A 163 7.57 -7.13 4.19
N GLY A 164 7.85 -8.38 4.55
CA GLY A 164 7.27 -9.53 3.89
C GLY A 164 7.09 -10.70 4.82
N TYR A 165 6.27 -11.66 4.39
CA TYR A 165 6.00 -12.87 5.17
C TYR A 165 6.20 -14.14 4.36
N ARG A 166 6.46 -15.23 5.09
CA ARG A 166 6.38 -16.60 4.61
C ARG A 166 5.38 -17.38 5.46
N ARG A 167 4.70 -18.34 4.83
CA ARG A 167 3.78 -19.26 5.50
C ARG A 167 4.44 -20.63 5.60
N GLY A 168 4.52 -21.16 6.81
CA GLY A 168 4.93 -22.54 7.08
C GLY A 168 3.78 -23.33 7.70
N PRO A 169 3.97 -24.64 7.95
CA PRO A 169 2.95 -25.45 8.61
C PRO A 169 2.57 -24.89 9.99
N GLY A 170 1.34 -24.36 10.12
CA GLY A 170 0.80 -23.82 11.37
C GLY A 170 1.35 -22.46 11.82
N PHE A 171 2.14 -21.76 10.98
CA PHE A 171 2.65 -20.44 11.32
C PHE A 171 2.84 -19.51 10.11
N ILE A 172 2.84 -18.21 10.40
CA ILE A 172 3.33 -17.14 9.52
C ILE A 172 4.53 -16.49 10.20
N GLU A 173 5.63 -16.34 9.46
CA GLU A 173 6.78 -15.55 9.88
C GLU A 173 6.80 -14.25 9.08
N VAL A 174 6.71 -13.12 9.78
CA VAL A 174 6.88 -11.78 9.22
C VAL A 174 8.30 -11.30 9.50
N ARG A 175 8.93 -10.74 8.48
CA ARG A 175 10.21 -10.02 8.56
C ARG A 175 9.94 -8.58 8.19
N ASP A 176 10.31 -7.66 9.07
CA ASP A 176 10.00 -6.24 8.92
C ASP A 176 11.23 -5.37 9.20
N ARG A 177 11.55 -4.47 8.27
CA ARG A 177 12.64 -3.49 8.34
C ARG A 177 12.16 -2.04 8.19
N ARG A 178 10.85 -1.80 8.15
CA ARG A 178 10.28 -0.46 7.93
C ARG A 178 10.71 0.56 8.99
N GLY A 179 10.92 0.10 10.23
CA GLY A 179 11.37 0.95 11.35
C GLY A 179 12.89 1.09 11.48
N GLY A 180 13.68 0.81 10.42
CA GLY A 180 15.15 0.90 10.43
C GLY A 180 15.87 -0.24 11.16
N SER A 181 15.19 -0.92 12.09
CA SER A 181 15.66 -2.15 12.75
C SER A 181 14.95 -3.39 12.20
N PHE A 182 15.65 -4.52 12.14
CA PHE A 182 15.07 -5.79 11.74
C PHE A 182 14.21 -6.39 12.87
N LYS A 183 12.94 -6.64 12.57
CA LYS A 183 11.98 -7.33 13.45
C LYS A 183 11.52 -8.63 12.81
N ARG A 184 11.49 -9.69 13.61
CA ARG A 184 10.94 -11.01 13.22
C ARG A 184 9.76 -11.33 14.12
N LEU A 185 8.59 -11.54 13.52
CA LEU A 185 7.37 -11.93 14.25
C LEU A 185 6.91 -13.31 13.77
N VAL A 186 6.56 -14.19 14.71
CA VAL A 186 5.99 -15.51 14.40
C VAL A 186 4.57 -15.57 14.93
N ILE A 187 3.61 -15.75 14.03
CA ILE A 187 2.18 -15.83 14.34
C ILE A 187 1.77 -17.29 14.17
N ARG A 188 1.27 -17.92 15.23
CA ARG A 188 0.70 -19.28 15.15
C ARG A 188 -0.70 -19.20 14.54
N THR A 189 -0.96 -19.96 13.49
CA THR A 189 -2.09 -19.67 12.58
C THR A 189 -3.34 -20.50 12.79
N HIS A 190 -3.32 -21.54 13.62
CA HIS A 190 -4.48 -22.44 13.80
C HIS A 190 -5.79 -21.70 14.15
N GLN A 191 -5.73 -20.51 14.78
CA GLN A 191 -6.89 -19.65 15.06
C GLN A 191 -7.02 -18.42 14.16
N HIS A 192 -5.99 -18.06 13.38
CA HIS A 192 -5.91 -16.76 12.68
C HIS A 192 -5.94 -16.88 11.15
N ASP A 193 -5.88 -18.09 10.60
CA ASP A 193 -5.73 -18.29 9.14
C ASP A 193 -6.89 -17.66 8.36
N GLN A 194 -8.14 -17.91 8.73
CA GLN A 194 -9.30 -17.33 8.01
C GLN A 194 -9.31 -15.80 8.05
N LEU A 195 -8.94 -15.22 9.19
CA LEU A 195 -8.92 -13.77 9.36
C LEU A 195 -7.81 -13.12 8.55
N ILE A 196 -6.60 -13.70 8.55
CA ILE A 196 -5.50 -13.20 7.73
C ILE A 196 -5.85 -13.34 6.24
N GLN A 197 -6.50 -14.44 5.82
CA GLN A 197 -6.98 -14.60 4.45
C GLN A 197 -8.00 -13.53 4.03
N ALA A 198 -8.85 -13.09 4.96
CA ALA A 198 -9.77 -11.98 4.72
C ALA A 198 -9.02 -10.63 4.65
N LEU A 199 -8.12 -10.37 5.61
CA LEU A 199 -7.29 -9.16 5.63
C LEU A 199 -6.38 -9.04 4.39
N LEU A 200 -5.97 -10.14 3.77
CA LEU A 200 -5.20 -10.11 2.52
C LEU A 200 -5.96 -9.41 1.39
N ARG A 201 -7.30 -9.48 1.37
CA ARG A 201 -8.16 -8.81 0.38
C ARG A 201 -8.67 -7.45 0.86
N GLY A 202 -8.52 -7.17 2.15
CA GLY A 202 -9.16 -6.04 2.81
C GLY A 202 -10.55 -6.40 3.32
N VAL A 203 -10.87 -5.96 4.54
CA VAL A 203 -12.17 -6.20 5.18
C VAL A 203 -12.67 -4.94 5.87
N PRO A 204 -13.99 -4.73 5.96
CA PRO A 204 -14.54 -3.69 6.82
C PRO A 204 -14.07 -3.87 8.27
N GLU A 205 -13.64 -2.79 8.91
CA GLU A 205 -13.14 -2.79 10.29
C GLU A 205 -14.16 -3.36 11.28
N THR A 206 -15.45 -3.12 11.04
CA THR A 206 -16.56 -3.66 11.85
C THR A 206 -16.62 -5.19 11.85
N GLY A 207 -16.00 -5.85 10.89
CA GLY A 207 -15.90 -7.31 10.81
C GLY A 207 -14.65 -7.89 11.49
N VAL A 208 -13.76 -7.05 12.03
CA VAL A 208 -12.51 -7.47 12.66
C VAL A 208 -12.63 -7.35 14.19
N PRO A 209 -12.35 -8.42 14.95
CA PRO A 209 -12.36 -8.35 16.41
C PRO A 209 -11.40 -7.26 16.93
N SER A 210 -11.83 -6.49 17.93
CA SER A 210 -11.02 -5.40 18.51
C SER A 210 -9.67 -5.89 19.05
N SER A 211 -9.61 -7.11 19.59
CA SER A 211 -8.37 -7.76 20.04
C SER A 211 -7.37 -7.98 18.90
N VAL A 212 -7.84 -8.22 17.68
CA VAL A 212 -6.99 -8.37 16.49
C VAL A 212 -6.48 -7.01 16.06
N VAL A 213 -7.35 -5.98 16.06
CA VAL A 213 -6.95 -4.61 15.74
C VAL A 213 -5.86 -4.13 16.70
N ALA A 214 -6.09 -4.27 18.01
CA ALA A 214 -5.13 -3.91 19.04
C ALA A 214 -3.80 -4.68 18.91
N ARG A 215 -3.84 -5.92 18.45
CA ARG A 215 -2.65 -6.76 18.27
C ARG A 215 -1.83 -6.40 17.03
N TYR A 216 -2.46 -6.09 15.91
CA TYR A 216 -1.80 -6.01 14.61
C TYR A 216 -1.66 -4.60 14.05
N LEU A 217 -2.47 -3.63 14.50
CA LEU A 217 -2.37 -2.24 14.05
C LEU A 217 -1.11 -1.55 14.61
N PRO A 218 -0.77 -1.61 15.92
CA PRO A 218 0.44 -0.97 16.44
C PRO A 218 1.76 -1.42 15.80
N PRO A 219 2.01 -2.73 15.55
CA PRO A 219 3.21 -3.15 14.83
C PRO A 219 3.12 -2.90 13.31
N GLY A 220 2.04 -2.28 12.82
CA GLY A 220 1.84 -1.96 11.41
C GLY A 220 1.65 -3.19 10.53
N LEU A 221 1.17 -4.31 11.06
CA LEU A 221 0.88 -5.52 10.27
C LEU A 221 -0.47 -5.43 9.55
N ILE A 222 -1.37 -4.62 10.09
CA ILE A 222 -2.54 -4.12 9.37
C ILE A 222 -2.47 -2.60 9.26
N HIS A 223 -3.15 -2.03 8.27
CA HIS A 223 -3.28 -0.60 8.09
C HIS A 223 -4.74 -0.25 7.80
N ARG A 224 -5.17 0.94 8.22
CA ARG A 224 -6.53 1.44 8.03
C ARG A 224 -6.59 2.35 6.80
N ALA A 225 -7.59 2.19 5.95
CA ALA A 225 -7.93 3.16 4.91
C ALA A 225 -9.46 3.28 4.86
N GLY A 226 -9.98 4.47 5.14
CA GLY A 226 -11.40 4.68 5.39
C GLY A 226 -11.93 3.70 6.44
N ARG A 227 -12.94 2.91 6.06
CA ARG A 227 -13.61 1.92 6.92
C ARG A 227 -13.00 0.52 6.84
N PHE A 228 -11.87 0.34 6.16
CA PHE A 228 -11.29 -0.97 5.89
C PHE A 228 -9.94 -1.17 6.59
N LEU A 229 -9.69 -2.41 6.96
CA LEU A 229 -8.40 -2.92 7.42
C LEU A 229 -7.87 -3.93 6.41
N TRP A 230 -6.57 -3.89 6.17
CA TRP A 230 -5.91 -4.82 5.26
C TRP A 230 -4.54 -5.24 5.79
N TRP A 231 -4.08 -6.43 5.39
CA TRP A 231 -2.79 -6.98 5.75
C TRP A 231 -1.68 -6.33 4.93
N THR A 232 -0.74 -5.66 5.59
CA THR A 232 0.30 -4.87 4.89
C THR A 232 1.47 -5.71 4.38
N PRO A 233 2.04 -6.68 5.12
CA PRO A 233 3.18 -7.44 4.64
C PRO A 233 2.81 -8.25 3.38
N TYR A 234 3.64 -8.21 2.35
CA TYR A 234 3.40 -9.05 1.17
C TYR A 234 3.99 -10.44 1.32
N ARG A 235 3.41 -11.42 0.63
CA ARG A 235 3.98 -12.77 0.56
C ARG A 235 5.24 -12.73 -0.29
N ILE A 236 6.35 -13.26 0.21
CA ILE A 236 7.55 -13.39 -0.61
C ILE A 236 7.28 -14.46 -1.67
N ARG A 237 7.09 -14.05 -2.94
CA ARG A 237 6.79 -14.94 -4.07
C ARG A 237 8.03 -15.33 -4.86
N ARG A 238 8.90 -14.35 -5.11
CA ARG A 238 10.22 -14.54 -5.70
C ARG A 238 11.26 -14.06 -4.70
N TRP A 239 12.27 -14.88 -4.45
CA TRP A 239 13.46 -14.37 -3.77
C TRP A 239 14.12 -13.40 -4.75
N PRO A 240 14.40 -12.14 -4.37
CA PRO A 240 15.23 -11.29 -5.20
C PRO A 240 16.58 -12.01 -5.35
N LEU A 241 16.88 -12.57 -6.52
CA LEU A 241 18.23 -13.06 -6.78
C LEU A 241 19.16 -11.88 -6.46
N SER A 242 20.09 -12.12 -5.54
CA SER A 242 20.93 -11.07 -4.99
C SER A 242 21.89 -10.57 -6.06
N THR A 243 21.44 -9.64 -6.87
CA THR A 243 22.24 -8.72 -7.66
C THR A 243 21.36 -7.48 -7.81
N THR A 244 21.69 -6.44 -7.04
CA THR A 244 21.46 -5.03 -7.33
C THR A 244 20.26 -4.73 -8.24
N ILE A 245 19.18 -4.20 -7.67
CA ILE A 245 18.13 -3.55 -8.47
C ILE A 245 18.86 -2.45 -9.28
N PRO A 246 18.84 -2.49 -10.64
CA PRO A 246 19.41 -1.42 -11.46
C PRO A 246 18.61 -0.13 -11.29
#